data_AF-A0A9W6Z453-F1
#
_entry.id   AF-A0A9W6Z453-F1
#
_cell.length_a   1.000
_cell.length_b   1.000
_cell.length_c   1.000
_cell.angle_alpha   90.00
_cell.angle_beta   90.00
_cell.angle_gamma   90.00
#
_symmetry.space_group_name_H-M   'P 1'
#
loop_
_entity.id
_entity.type
_entity.pdbx_description
1 polymer ?
#
loop_
_entity_poly.entity_id
_entity_poly.type
_entity_poly.pdbx_seq_one_letter_code
_entity_poly.pdbx_strand_id
1 'polypeptide(L)'
;MSTAIQKRKLSTGLAVTQKVFVRSRNGGALKIVREHYLRDDIPCSSQSCDKCTDFYFLDASTGEITKPVLSDSPLDLKGKADIGKHYVMLDTNVVLNAIDMLESDAVFYDVIVPQTVLEEVKNKSFAIYLRLRTLCKNEEKRVVVFHNEFKTDSYLAREKGEIINDYNDRLIRNCAKFYTSHLKDTGISVVLLTNDKANIEKARADDVKVMTLEDYVSLLPNATELQDMLPSSDGFSAKLTEIKYPEYYTTARLMGGIKNGSLYQGNISVSSYNFLEGSVNVSSLPKPLLILGRENLNRAFNGDSVVVQILPKSQWKKPSTEIVDEETINKNAVGDDNEDEVVISDEERRLLAQEAIRVQGGDVEEEKRIVPTGRVVGILKRSWRLYVGQLAPNSVNPNQVGEELKNWLVRE
;
A
#
# COMPACT_ATOMS: atom_id res chain seq x y z
N MET A 1 -15.71 -26.76 -23.69
CA MET A 1 -16.86 -25.93 -24.11
C MET A 1 -16.78 -24.56 -23.43
N SER A 2 -16.85 -23.49 -24.21
CA SER A 2 -16.77 -22.11 -23.71
C SER A 2 -18.13 -21.66 -23.18
N THR A 3 -18.31 -21.60 -21.87
CA THR A 3 -19.48 -20.96 -21.26
C THR A 3 -19.31 -19.44 -21.37
N ALA A 4 -19.67 -18.90 -22.52
CA ALA A 4 -19.86 -17.47 -22.69
C ALA A 4 -20.96 -17.00 -21.72
N ILE A 5 -20.65 -16.02 -20.87
CA ILE A 5 -21.61 -15.45 -19.94
C ILE A 5 -22.65 -14.70 -20.78
N GLN A 6 -23.84 -15.28 -20.95
CA GLN A 6 -24.93 -14.67 -21.70
C GLN A 6 -25.46 -13.44 -20.95
N LYS A 7 -25.18 -12.25 -21.48
CA LYS A 7 -25.80 -10.99 -21.02
C LYS A 7 -27.31 -11.07 -21.27
N ARG A 8 -28.12 -10.98 -20.21
CA ARG A 8 -29.59 -10.91 -20.31
C ARG A 8 -30.00 -9.43 -20.23
N LYS A 9 -30.71 -8.92 -21.25
CA LYS A 9 -31.33 -7.58 -21.22
C LYS A 9 -32.65 -7.68 -20.47
N LEU A 10 -32.79 -6.94 -19.36
CA LEU A 10 -33.96 -7.03 -18.48
C LEU A 10 -34.92 -5.83 -18.64
N SER A 11 -34.45 -4.72 -19.22
CA SER A 11 -35.21 -3.53 -19.65
C SER A 11 -34.33 -2.65 -20.56
N THR A 12 -34.84 -1.53 -21.09
CA THR A 12 -34.08 -0.61 -21.95
C THR A 12 -32.81 -0.10 -21.23
N GLY A 13 -31.63 -0.44 -21.74
CA GLY A 13 -30.34 0.04 -21.23
C GLY A 13 -29.75 -0.70 -20.01
N LEU A 14 -30.41 -1.76 -19.51
CA LEU A 14 -29.91 -2.55 -18.37
C LEU A 14 -29.60 -3.99 -18.79
N ALA A 15 -28.33 -4.38 -18.67
CA ALA A 15 -27.86 -5.74 -18.94
C ALA A 15 -27.31 -6.38 -17.68
N VAL A 16 -27.57 -7.67 -17.45
CA VAL A 16 -27.06 -8.40 -16.28
C VAL A 16 -26.06 -9.47 -16.69
N THR A 17 -24.96 -9.51 -15.95
CA THR A 17 -23.91 -10.54 -15.99
C THR A 17 -23.71 -11.13 -14.59
N GLN A 18 -23.01 -12.26 -14.47
CA GLN A 18 -22.75 -12.93 -13.19
C GLN A 18 -21.24 -12.93 -12.88
N LYS A 19 -20.86 -12.36 -11.74
CA LYS A 19 -19.49 -12.39 -11.21
C LYS A 19 -19.36 -13.59 -10.26
N VAL A 20 -18.59 -14.59 -10.68
CA VAL A 20 -18.37 -15.83 -9.92
C VAL A 20 -16.93 -15.87 -9.44
N PHE A 21 -16.71 -16.09 -8.15
CA PHE A 21 -15.37 -16.22 -7.57
C PHE A 21 -15.37 -17.14 -6.35
N VAL A 22 -14.19 -17.67 -6.00
CA VAL A 22 -14.01 -18.52 -4.82
C VAL A 22 -13.45 -17.68 -3.69
N ARG A 23 -14.04 -17.78 -2.49
CA ARG A 23 -13.52 -17.17 -1.27
C ARG A 23 -13.06 -18.26 -0.32
N SER A 24 -11.78 -18.21 0.03
CA SER A 24 -11.20 -19.08 1.03
C SER A 24 -11.35 -18.45 2.42
N ARG A 25 -11.90 -19.19 3.39
CA ARG A 25 -12.01 -18.76 4.79
C ARG A 25 -11.71 -19.95 5.70
N ASN A 26 -10.73 -19.80 6.60
CA ASN A 26 -10.35 -20.81 7.59
C ASN A 26 -10.05 -22.20 6.99
N GLY A 27 -9.49 -22.25 5.78
CA GLY A 27 -9.18 -23.50 5.06
C GLY A 27 -10.33 -24.08 4.24
N GLY A 28 -11.56 -23.54 4.35
CA GLY A 28 -12.67 -23.89 3.48
C GLY A 28 -12.71 -23.02 2.21
N ALA A 29 -13.16 -23.58 1.09
CA ALA A 29 -13.36 -22.87 -0.17
C ALA A 29 -14.86 -22.74 -0.49
N LEU A 30 -15.37 -21.51 -0.56
CA LEU A 30 -16.77 -21.23 -0.87
C LEU A 30 -16.90 -20.57 -2.24
N LYS A 31 -17.75 -21.11 -3.12
CA LYS A 31 -18.11 -20.46 -4.38
C LYS A 31 -19.13 -19.36 -4.11
N ILE A 32 -18.80 -18.13 -4.46
CA ILE A 32 -19.67 -16.95 -4.36
C ILE A 32 -20.12 -16.58 -5.78
N VAL A 33 -21.42 -16.39 -5.94
CA VAL A 33 -22.05 -15.89 -7.17
C VAL A 33 -22.73 -14.57 -6.83
N ARG A 34 -22.43 -13.53 -7.60
CA ARG A 34 -23.07 -12.21 -7.49
C ARG A 34 -23.60 -11.79 -8.85
N GLU A 35 -24.78 -11.19 -8.84
CA GLU A 35 -25.29 -10.49 -10.01
C GLU A 35 -24.52 -9.18 -10.19
N HIS A 36 -24.26 -8.83 -11.44
CA HIS A 36 -23.52 -7.65 -11.82
C HIS A 36 -24.30 -6.92 -12.92
N TYR A 37 -24.82 -5.75 -12.57
CA TYR A 37 -25.68 -4.96 -13.44
C TYR A 37 -24.83 -3.97 -14.23
N LEU A 38 -24.97 -4.01 -15.55
CA LEU A 38 -24.35 -3.09 -16.50
C LEU A 38 -25.39 -2.05 -16.92
N ARG A 39 -24.93 -0.81 -16.94
CA ARG A 39 -25.69 0.42 -17.07
C ARG A 39 -25.10 1.28 -18.18
N ASP A 40 -25.95 2.00 -18.90
CA ASP A 40 -25.55 2.92 -19.96
C ASP A 40 -25.59 4.39 -19.51
N ASP A 41 -26.12 4.67 -18.31
CA ASP A 41 -26.42 6.00 -17.77
C ASP A 41 -25.39 6.49 -16.73
N ILE A 42 -24.15 5.99 -16.77
CA ILE A 42 -23.08 6.49 -15.90
C ILE A 42 -22.41 7.71 -16.56
N PRO A 43 -22.42 8.90 -15.93
CA PRO A 43 -21.81 10.11 -16.47
C PRO A 43 -20.28 10.05 -16.42
N CYS A 44 -19.62 10.77 -17.34
CA CYS A 44 -18.16 10.90 -17.35
C CYS A 44 -17.62 11.95 -16.37
N SER A 45 -18.51 12.76 -15.78
CA SER A 45 -18.21 13.84 -14.83
C SER A 45 -17.37 15.00 -15.39
N SER A 46 -17.25 15.12 -16.71
CA SER A 46 -16.60 16.25 -17.38
C SER A 46 -17.57 17.38 -17.69
N GLN A 47 -17.16 18.61 -17.39
CA GLN A 47 -17.90 19.83 -17.75
C GLN A 47 -17.91 20.09 -19.27
N SER A 48 -16.92 19.58 -20.01
CA SER A 48 -16.86 19.73 -21.46
C SER A 48 -17.68 18.69 -22.23
N CYS A 49 -18.37 17.78 -21.54
CA CYS A 49 -19.10 16.70 -22.21
C CYS A 49 -20.59 17.01 -22.33
N ASP A 50 -21.05 17.23 -23.56
CA ASP A 50 -22.47 17.45 -23.86
C ASP A 50 -23.28 16.14 -23.87
N LYS A 51 -22.63 15.00 -24.15
CA LYS A 51 -23.28 13.68 -24.30
C LYS A 51 -23.79 13.09 -22.98
N CYS A 52 -23.29 13.57 -21.85
CA CYS A 52 -23.63 13.04 -20.52
C CYS A 52 -24.59 13.92 -19.73
N THR A 53 -25.08 15.03 -20.30
CA THR A 53 -25.94 16.00 -19.61
C THR A 53 -27.19 15.34 -19.01
N ASP A 54 -27.79 14.39 -19.73
CA ASP A 54 -29.01 13.68 -19.31
C ASP A 54 -28.76 12.56 -18.30
N PHE A 55 -27.50 12.22 -18.01
CA PHE A 55 -27.13 11.15 -17.06
C PHE A 55 -26.96 11.65 -15.64
N TYR A 56 -26.92 12.96 -15.43
CA TYR A 56 -26.86 13.55 -14.10
C TYR A 56 -28.24 13.46 -13.45
N PHE A 57 -28.28 12.92 -12.23
CA PHE A 57 -29.52 12.63 -11.51
C PHE A 57 -29.59 13.42 -10.21
N LEU A 58 -30.79 13.48 -9.64
CA LEU A 58 -31.01 14.07 -8.32
C LEU A 58 -30.41 13.15 -7.25
N ASP A 59 -29.41 13.62 -6.53
CA ASP A 59 -28.85 12.90 -5.40
C ASP A 59 -29.89 12.87 -4.27
N ALA A 60 -30.33 11.66 -3.92
CA ALA A 60 -31.34 11.43 -2.89
C ALA A 60 -30.90 11.89 -1.49
N SER A 61 -29.60 12.06 -1.25
CA SER A 61 -29.06 12.46 0.05
C SER A 61 -28.97 13.98 0.23
N THR A 62 -28.64 14.71 -0.83
CA THR A 62 -28.48 16.17 -0.81
C THR A 62 -29.68 16.92 -1.40
N GLY A 63 -30.50 16.24 -2.21
CA GLY A 63 -31.62 16.84 -2.93
C GLY A 63 -31.20 17.69 -4.13
N GLU A 64 -29.90 17.73 -4.47
CA GLU A 64 -29.37 18.48 -5.61
C GLU A 64 -29.07 17.56 -6.81
N ILE A 65 -29.10 18.12 -8.01
CA ILE A 65 -28.64 17.41 -9.21
C ILE A 65 -27.12 17.29 -9.13
N THR A 66 -26.61 16.06 -9.30
CA THR A 66 -25.17 15.81 -9.37
C THR A 66 -24.55 16.62 -10.51
N LYS A 67 -23.49 17.38 -10.25
CA LYS A 67 -22.84 18.22 -11.27
C LYS A 67 -21.55 17.58 -11.78
N PRO A 68 -21.13 17.88 -13.02
CA PRO A 68 -19.81 17.52 -13.50
C PRO A 68 -18.71 18.17 -12.63
N VAL A 69 -17.77 17.35 -12.17
CA VAL A 69 -16.70 17.75 -11.24
C VAL A 69 -15.43 18.16 -11.98
N LEU A 70 -15.09 17.48 -13.07
CA LEU A 70 -13.87 17.76 -13.84
C LEU A 70 -14.04 19.04 -14.67
N SER A 71 -13.01 19.89 -14.63
CA SER A 71 -13.00 21.21 -15.26
C SER A 71 -12.98 21.12 -16.79
N ASP A 72 -13.57 22.12 -17.45
CA ASP A 72 -13.48 22.34 -18.90
C ASP A 72 -12.13 22.94 -19.36
N SER A 73 -11.33 23.38 -18.39
CA SER A 73 -10.05 24.05 -18.58
C SER A 73 -8.98 23.42 -17.67
N PRO A 74 -8.74 22.10 -17.80
CA PRO A 74 -7.72 21.42 -17.01
C PRO A 74 -6.31 21.90 -17.37
N LEU A 75 -5.32 21.45 -16.59
CA LEU A 75 -3.91 21.77 -16.78
C LEU A 75 -3.47 21.54 -18.25
N ASP A 76 -2.84 22.55 -18.83
CA ASP A 76 -2.43 22.56 -20.23
C ASP A 76 -0.90 22.44 -20.33
N LEU A 77 -0.41 21.24 -20.61
CA LEU A 77 1.03 20.97 -20.77
C LEU A 77 1.45 21.14 -22.22
N LYS A 78 1.48 22.39 -22.69
CA LYS A 78 2.00 22.77 -24.01
C LYS A 78 3.53 22.76 -24.04
N GLY A 79 4.11 22.12 -25.05
CA GLY A 79 5.51 22.31 -25.43
C GLY A 79 6.52 21.23 -25.01
N LYS A 80 6.25 20.39 -24.00
CA LYS A 80 7.21 19.33 -23.58
C LYS A 80 6.87 17.90 -24.05
N ALA A 81 5.60 17.59 -24.30
CA ALA A 81 5.17 16.22 -24.61
C ALA A 81 3.91 16.09 -25.51
N ASP A 82 3.47 17.18 -26.16
CA ASP A 82 2.24 17.21 -26.99
C ASP A 82 0.99 16.59 -26.30
N ILE A 83 0.89 16.84 -24.99
CA ILE A 83 -0.23 16.35 -24.17
C ILE A 83 -1.42 17.31 -24.30
N GLY A 84 -1.16 18.62 -24.18
CA GLY A 84 -2.18 19.66 -24.17
C GLY A 84 -3.02 19.66 -22.88
N LYS A 85 -4.28 20.09 -23.00
CA LYS A 85 -5.29 19.95 -21.93
C LYS A 85 -5.54 18.48 -21.65
N HIS A 86 -5.45 18.07 -20.39
CA HIS A 86 -5.60 16.65 -20.06
C HIS A 86 -6.20 16.38 -18.68
N TYR A 87 -6.84 15.21 -18.58
CA TYR A 87 -7.20 14.60 -17.30
C TYR A 87 -6.23 13.47 -16.97
N VAL A 88 -5.99 13.27 -15.68
CA VAL A 88 -5.11 12.21 -15.19
C VAL A 88 -5.95 11.01 -14.76
N MET A 89 -5.69 9.83 -15.33
CA MET A 89 -6.26 8.58 -14.87
C MET A 89 -5.24 7.81 -14.05
N LEU A 90 -5.62 7.40 -12.84
CA LEU A 90 -4.72 6.69 -11.94
C LEU A 90 -4.79 5.18 -12.11
N ASP A 91 -3.65 4.54 -11.89
CA ASP A 91 -3.51 3.10 -11.67
C ASP A 91 -3.38 2.78 -10.17
N THR A 92 -3.65 1.54 -9.79
CA THR A 92 -3.60 1.04 -8.40
C THR A 92 -2.23 1.29 -7.76
N ASN A 93 -1.13 0.97 -8.43
CA ASN A 93 0.20 1.09 -7.86
C ASN A 93 0.61 2.56 -7.63
N VAL A 94 0.14 3.47 -8.48
CA VAL A 94 0.36 4.92 -8.31
C VAL A 94 -0.34 5.39 -7.04
N VAL A 95 -1.60 4.99 -6.82
CA VAL A 95 -2.33 5.35 -5.59
C VAL A 95 -1.66 4.78 -4.34
N LEU A 96 -1.20 3.52 -4.38
CA LEU A 96 -0.62 2.88 -3.20
C LEU A 96 0.71 3.49 -2.78
N ASN A 97 1.54 3.90 -3.74
CA ASN A 97 2.89 4.35 -3.47
C ASN A 97 3.01 5.87 -3.38
N ALA A 98 2.09 6.63 -3.99
CA ALA A 98 2.19 8.09 -4.10
C ALA A 98 0.92 8.81 -3.60
N ILE A 99 0.19 8.24 -2.64
CA ILE A 99 -0.99 8.90 -2.05
C ILE A 99 -0.67 10.27 -1.45
N ASP A 100 0.51 10.43 -0.84
CA ASP A 100 0.94 11.69 -0.23
C ASP A 100 1.09 12.79 -1.31
N MET A 101 1.63 12.43 -2.48
CA MET A 101 1.72 13.32 -3.64
C MET A 101 0.34 13.65 -4.23
N LEU A 102 -0.58 12.67 -4.28
CA LEU A 102 -1.95 12.90 -4.73
C LEU A 102 -2.73 13.82 -3.79
N GLU A 103 -2.35 13.89 -2.51
CA GLU A 103 -2.94 14.80 -1.52
C GLU A 103 -2.35 16.22 -1.60
N SER A 104 -1.11 16.41 -2.06
CA SER A 104 -0.45 17.72 -2.18
C SER A 104 -1.17 18.71 -3.12
N ASP A 105 -1.55 19.90 -2.63
CA ASP A 105 -2.30 20.92 -3.40
C ASP A 105 -1.53 21.54 -4.57
N ALA A 106 -0.24 21.20 -4.67
CA ALA A 106 0.64 21.65 -5.74
C ALA A 106 0.37 20.96 -7.08
N VAL A 107 -0.35 19.82 -7.12
CA VAL A 107 -0.50 18.95 -8.31
C VAL A 107 -1.84 18.23 -8.32
N PHE A 108 -2.17 17.66 -9.49
CA PHE A 108 -3.26 16.69 -9.70
C PHE A 108 -4.63 17.27 -9.39
N TYR A 109 -5.01 18.30 -10.14
CA TYR A 109 -6.31 18.94 -9.97
C TYR A 109 -7.46 18.11 -10.56
N ASP A 110 -7.34 17.64 -11.80
CA ASP A 110 -8.40 16.90 -12.51
C ASP A 110 -8.01 15.42 -12.65
N VAL A 111 -8.56 14.60 -11.74
CA VAL A 111 -8.16 13.19 -11.58
C VAL A 111 -9.36 12.27 -11.70
N ILE A 112 -9.21 11.23 -12.51
CA ILE A 112 -10.16 10.16 -12.70
C ILE A 112 -9.63 8.90 -12.00
N VAL A 113 -10.41 8.40 -11.06
CA VAL A 113 -10.15 7.15 -10.35
C VAL A 113 -11.12 6.09 -10.86
N PRO A 114 -10.64 5.07 -11.61
CA PRO A 114 -11.49 3.93 -11.96
C PRO A 114 -12.01 3.21 -10.71
N GLN A 115 -13.25 2.70 -10.74
CA GLN A 115 -13.81 1.88 -9.66
C GLN A 115 -12.93 0.65 -9.38
N THR A 116 -12.40 0.02 -10.42
CA THR A 116 -11.43 -1.09 -10.31
C THR A 116 -10.25 -0.76 -9.40
N VAL A 117 -9.60 0.40 -9.62
CA VAL A 117 -8.50 0.91 -8.80
C VAL A 117 -8.95 1.11 -7.36
N LEU A 118 -10.10 1.76 -7.17
CA LEU A 118 -10.63 2.03 -5.84
C LEU A 118 -10.93 0.73 -5.05
N GLU A 119 -11.48 -0.30 -5.70
CA GLU A 119 -11.73 -1.60 -5.08
C GLU A 119 -10.44 -2.35 -4.75
N GLU A 120 -9.44 -2.27 -5.63
CA GLU A 120 -8.15 -2.91 -5.41
C GLU A 120 -7.37 -2.26 -4.26
N VAL A 121 -7.35 -0.93 -4.22
CA VAL A 121 -6.77 -0.16 -3.11
C VAL A 121 -7.48 -0.50 -1.80
N LYS A 122 -8.82 -0.60 -1.78
CA LYS A 122 -9.58 -1.01 -0.59
C LYS A 122 -9.17 -2.39 -0.07
N ASN A 123 -8.90 -3.33 -0.98
CA ASN A 123 -8.50 -4.70 -0.63
C ASN A 123 -7.04 -4.79 -0.18
N LYS A 124 -6.14 -3.96 -0.74
CA LYS A 124 -4.71 -3.92 -0.39
C LYS A 124 -4.43 -3.07 0.86
N SER A 125 -5.01 -1.88 0.95
CA SER A 125 -4.86 -0.94 2.08
C SER A 125 -6.12 -0.12 2.30
N PHE A 126 -6.91 -0.51 3.31
CA PHE A 126 -8.12 0.23 3.67
C PHE A 126 -7.83 1.67 4.14
N ALA A 127 -6.65 1.92 4.74
CA ALA A 127 -6.24 3.26 5.16
C ALA A 127 -6.06 4.20 3.96
N ILE A 128 -5.38 3.74 2.91
CA ILE A 128 -5.20 4.51 1.67
C ILE A 128 -6.54 4.70 0.95
N TYR A 129 -7.42 3.69 0.99
CA TYR A 129 -8.79 3.85 0.47
C TYR A 129 -9.57 4.96 1.16
N LEU A 130 -9.50 5.07 2.50
CA LEU A 130 -10.15 6.16 3.24
C LEU A 130 -9.57 7.52 2.85
N ARG A 131 -8.25 7.63 2.76
CA ARG A 131 -7.54 8.83 2.30
C ARG A 131 -8.00 9.26 0.91
N LEU A 132 -7.99 8.33 -0.05
CA LEU A 132 -8.47 8.58 -1.41
C LEU A 132 -9.96 8.97 -1.45
N ARG A 133 -10.81 8.38 -0.59
CA ARG A 133 -12.21 8.77 -0.46
C ARG A 133 -12.39 10.17 0.11
N THR A 134 -11.54 10.58 1.05
CA THR A 134 -11.51 11.96 1.56
C THR A 134 -11.09 12.93 0.46
N LEU A 135 -10.10 12.56 -0.35
CA LEU A 135 -9.66 13.37 -1.50
C LEU A 135 -10.78 13.60 -2.52
N CYS A 136 -11.63 12.59 -2.77
CA CYS A 136 -12.81 12.73 -3.64
C CYS A 136 -13.90 13.67 -3.10
N LYS A 137 -13.83 14.05 -1.82
CA LYS A 137 -14.77 14.99 -1.18
C LYS A 137 -14.19 16.40 -1.07
N ASN A 138 -12.91 16.58 -1.37
CA ASN A 138 -12.27 17.88 -1.33
C ASN A 138 -12.83 18.74 -2.48
N GLU A 139 -13.09 20.03 -2.21
CA GLU A 139 -13.58 20.98 -3.21
C GLU A 139 -12.45 21.62 -4.02
N GLU A 140 -11.23 21.69 -3.45
CA GLU A 140 -10.07 22.29 -4.11
C GLU A 140 -9.52 21.39 -5.23
N LYS A 141 -9.68 20.07 -5.06
CA LYS A 141 -9.26 19.05 -6.03
C LYS A 141 -10.45 18.35 -6.66
N ARG A 142 -10.46 18.27 -7.98
CA ARG A 142 -11.51 17.65 -8.78
C ARG A 142 -11.17 16.19 -9.02
N VAL A 143 -11.31 15.39 -7.95
CA VAL A 143 -11.09 13.93 -8.01
C VAL A 143 -12.42 13.20 -8.10
N VAL A 144 -12.63 12.45 -9.17
CA VAL A 144 -13.87 11.72 -9.41
C VAL A 144 -13.65 10.21 -9.49
N VAL A 145 -14.62 9.45 -8.96
CA VAL A 145 -14.67 8.00 -9.13
C VAL A 145 -15.54 7.66 -10.32
N PHE A 146 -14.96 7.03 -11.34
CA PHE A 146 -15.71 6.54 -12.49
C PHE A 146 -16.02 5.05 -12.35
N HIS A 147 -17.31 4.71 -12.42
CA HIS A 147 -17.83 3.35 -12.24
C HIS A 147 -17.65 2.46 -13.47
N ASN A 148 -16.39 2.22 -13.86
CA ASN A 148 -16.04 1.48 -15.07
C ASN A 148 -16.54 0.02 -15.09
N GLU A 149 -16.66 -0.64 -13.93
CA GLU A 149 -17.21 -2.00 -13.91
C GLU A 149 -18.71 -2.04 -14.24
N PHE A 150 -19.45 -0.96 -13.95
CA PHE A 150 -20.89 -0.91 -14.18
C PHE A 150 -21.26 -0.29 -15.52
N LYS A 151 -20.37 0.45 -16.19
CA LYS A 151 -20.65 1.02 -17.51
C LYS A 151 -20.47 -0.03 -18.59
N THR A 152 -21.50 -0.24 -19.43
CA THR A 152 -21.46 -1.25 -20.50
C THR A 152 -20.28 -1.08 -21.45
N ASP A 153 -19.94 0.16 -21.81
CA ASP A 153 -18.88 0.47 -22.78
C ASP A 153 -17.46 0.27 -22.25
N SER A 154 -17.26 0.40 -20.93
CA SER A 154 -15.93 0.24 -20.32
C SER A 154 -15.74 -1.11 -19.61
N TYR A 155 -16.81 -1.88 -19.39
CA TYR A 155 -16.74 -3.20 -18.78
C TYR A 155 -16.25 -4.30 -19.74
N LEU A 156 -15.25 -5.06 -19.30
CA LEU A 156 -14.78 -6.28 -19.95
C LEU A 156 -14.98 -7.49 -19.03
N ALA A 157 -15.32 -8.63 -19.62
CA ALA A 157 -15.37 -9.89 -18.87
C ALA A 157 -13.97 -10.51 -18.75
N ARG A 158 -13.70 -11.16 -17.61
CA ARG A 158 -12.44 -11.85 -17.37
C ARG A 158 -12.26 -13.00 -18.36
N GLU A 159 -11.07 -13.08 -18.94
CA GLU A 159 -10.72 -14.14 -19.88
C GLU A 159 -10.31 -15.43 -19.16
N LYS A 160 -10.38 -16.55 -19.87
CA LYS A 160 -10.04 -17.85 -19.29
C LYS A 160 -8.53 -17.94 -19.06
N GLY A 161 -8.13 -18.20 -17.83
CA GLY A 161 -6.71 -18.31 -17.44
C GLY A 161 -6.02 -16.97 -17.17
N GLU A 162 -6.71 -15.85 -17.37
CA GLU A 162 -6.19 -14.51 -17.06
C GLU A 162 -6.06 -14.32 -15.54
N ILE A 163 -4.92 -13.80 -15.07
CA ILE A 163 -4.70 -13.50 -13.65
C ILE A 163 -5.51 -12.27 -13.26
N ILE A 164 -5.88 -12.15 -11.98
CA ILE A 164 -6.69 -11.01 -11.52
C ILE A 164 -6.01 -9.65 -11.76
N ASN A 165 -4.68 -9.59 -11.66
CA ASN A 165 -3.91 -8.37 -11.92
C ASN A 165 -4.04 -7.94 -13.38
N ASP A 166 -3.72 -8.84 -14.32
CA ASP A 166 -3.84 -8.58 -15.76
C ASP A 166 -5.26 -8.16 -16.16
N TYR A 167 -6.27 -8.78 -15.54
CA TYR A 167 -7.68 -8.44 -15.74
C TYR A 167 -7.99 -7.01 -15.28
N ASN A 168 -7.53 -6.61 -14.09
CA ASN A 168 -7.72 -5.26 -13.57
C ASN A 168 -7.00 -4.23 -14.46
N ASP A 169 -5.75 -4.49 -14.85
CA ASP A 169 -4.98 -3.61 -15.74
C ASP A 169 -5.68 -3.43 -17.08
N ARG A 170 -6.25 -4.50 -17.64
CA ARG A 170 -7.03 -4.47 -18.88
C ARG A 170 -8.33 -3.66 -18.72
N LEU A 171 -9.01 -3.73 -17.58
CA LEU A 171 -10.19 -2.90 -17.30
C LEU A 171 -9.82 -1.42 -17.20
N ILE A 172 -8.68 -1.09 -16.58
CA ILE A 172 -8.18 0.29 -16.47
C ILE A 172 -7.83 0.83 -17.86
N ARG A 173 -7.12 0.05 -18.69
CA ARG A 173 -6.82 0.42 -20.08
C ARG A 173 -8.09 0.64 -20.90
N ASN A 174 -9.09 -0.23 -20.78
CA ASN A 174 -10.35 -0.06 -21.50
C ASN A 174 -11.13 1.17 -21.01
N CYS A 175 -11.04 1.50 -19.72
CA CYS A 175 -11.57 2.75 -19.16
C CYS A 175 -10.87 3.97 -19.77
N ALA A 176 -9.55 3.97 -19.87
CA ALA A 176 -8.79 5.05 -20.51
C ALA A 176 -9.13 5.18 -22.01
N LYS A 177 -9.28 4.06 -22.72
CA LYS A 177 -9.73 4.01 -24.12
C LYS A 177 -11.12 4.60 -24.31
N PHE A 178 -12.06 4.25 -23.42
CA PHE A 178 -13.40 4.84 -23.41
C PHE A 178 -13.32 6.37 -23.29
N TYR A 179 -12.61 6.89 -22.29
CA TYR A 179 -12.48 8.34 -22.09
C TYR A 179 -11.82 9.04 -23.27
N THR A 180 -10.77 8.44 -23.85
CA THR A 180 -10.06 8.97 -25.02
C THR A 180 -11.01 9.10 -26.22
N SER A 181 -11.84 8.08 -26.48
CA SER A 181 -12.84 8.13 -27.55
C SER A 181 -13.99 9.09 -27.26
N HIS A 182 -14.41 9.19 -25.99
CA HIS A 182 -15.56 9.96 -25.56
C HIS A 182 -15.30 11.47 -25.57
N LEU A 183 -14.09 11.89 -25.19
CA LEU A 183 -13.66 13.28 -25.09
C LEU A 183 -12.89 13.77 -26.33
N LYS A 184 -12.83 12.98 -27.40
CA LYS A 184 -12.09 13.35 -28.62
C LYS A 184 -12.55 14.69 -29.21
N ASP A 185 -13.85 14.97 -29.14
CA ASP A 185 -14.47 16.18 -29.71
C ASP A 185 -14.20 17.43 -28.85
N THR A 186 -13.83 17.27 -27.58
CA THR A 186 -13.63 18.39 -26.64
C THR A 186 -12.21 18.94 -26.64
N GLY A 187 -11.27 18.21 -27.27
CA GLY A 187 -9.84 18.55 -27.27
C GLY A 187 -9.13 18.30 -25.94
N ILE A 188 -9.77 17.60 -24.99
CA ILE A 188 -9.16 17.18 -23.72
C ILE A 188 -8.65 15.75 -23.87
N SER A 189 -7.36 15.53 -23.63
CA SER A 189 -6.76 14.19 -23.65
C SER A 189 -6.83 13.52 -22.27
N VAL A 190 -6.64 12.21 -22.22
CA VAL A 190 -6.56 11.47 -20.94
C VAL A 190 -5.23 10.76 -20.88
N VAL A 191 -4.49 10.98 -19.78
CA VAL A 191 -3.18 10.37 -19.53
C VAL A 191 -3.32 9.34 -18.43
N LEU A 192 -3.05 8.07 -18.75
CA LEU A 192 -2.97 6.99 -17.77
C LEU A 192 -1.60 7.00 -17.10
N LEU A 193 -1.58 7.10 -15.77
CA LEU A 193 -0.35 6.99 -14.99
C LEU A 193 -0.20 5.57 -14.46
N THR A 194 0.86 4.89 -14.88
CA THR A 194 1.20 3.55 -14.41
C THR A 194 2.71 3.36 -14.44
N ASN A 195 3.24 2.64 -13.44
CA ASN A 195 4.66 2.27 -13.38
C ASN A 195 4.89 0.84 -13.89
N ASP A 196 3.85 0.11 -14.31
CA ASP A 196 4.01 -1.22 -14.87
C ASP A 196 4.37 -1.16 -16.36
N LYS A 197 5.55 -1.67 -16.71
CA LYS A 197 6.07 -1.73 -18.08
C LYS A 197 5.14 -2.50 -19.02
N ALA A 198 4.57 -3.61 -18.57
CA ALA A 198 3.68 -4.41 -19.40
C ALA A 198 2.38 -3.66 -19.71
N ASN A 199 1.87 -2.89 -18.73
CA ASN A 199 0.68 -2.08 -18.92
C ASN A 199 0.94 -0.90 -19.86
N ILE A 200 2.12 -0.26 -19.77
CA ILE A 200 2.56 0.82 -20.68
C ILE A 200 2.59 0.34 -22.14
N GLU A 201 3.24 -0.79 -22.41
CA GLU A 201 3.36 -1.33 -23.77
C GLU A 201 1.98 -1.63 -24.38
N LYS A 202 1.11 -2.29 -23.62
CA LYS A 202 -0.24 -2.63 -24.09
C LYS A 202 -1.13 -1.40 -24.23
N ALA A 203 -1.01 -0.39 -23.36
CA ALA A 203 -1.77 0.85 -23.46
C ALA A 203 -1.39 1.65 -24.71
N ARG A 204 -0.10 1.71 -25.05
CA ARG A 204 0.37 2.35 -26.30
C ARG A 204 -0.18 1.65 -27.54
N ALA A 205 -0.29 0.32 -27.52
CA ALA A 205 -0.92 -0.43 -28.62
C ALA A 205 -2.42 -0.14 -28.77
N ASP A 206 -3.09 0.26 -27.69
CA ASP A 206 -4.51 0.64 -27.67
C ASP A 206 -4.77 2.13 -27.99
N ASP A 207 -3.75 2.88 -28.43
CA ASP A 207 -3.79 4.33 -28.70
C ASP A 207 -4.15 5.17 -27.46
N VAL A 208 -3.76 4.71 -26.27
CA VAL A 208 -3.93 5.42 -25.00
C VAL A 208 -2.64 6.14 -24.63
N LYS A 209 -2.74 7.44 -24.33
CA LYS A 209 -1.60 8.19 -23.77
C LYS A 209 -1.28 7.65 -22.38
N VAL A 210 -0.06 7.18 -22.18
CA VAL A 210 0.39 6.54 -20.93
C VAL A 210 1.77 7.05 -20.55
N MET A 211 1.98 7.30 -19.25
CA MET A 211 3.25 7.78 -18.69
C MET A 211 3.53 7.13 -17.34
N THR A 212 4.80 7.05 -16.97
CA THR A 212 5.18 6.74 -15.58
C THR A 212 4.90 7.95 -14.69
N LEU A 213 4.79 7.71 -13.38
CA LEU A 213 4.63 8.81 -12.42
C LEU A 213 5.84 9.75 -12.46
N GLU A 214 7.05 9.19 -12.56
CA GLU A 214 8.32 9.94 -12.61
C GLU A 214 8.38 10.84 -13.86
N ASP A 215 8.08 10.28 -15.04
CA ASP A 215 8.05 11.04 -16.30
C ASP A 215 7.01 12.15 -16.24
N TYR A 216 5.81 11.87 -15.73
CA TYR A 216 4.74 12.85 -15.62
C TYR A 216 5.13 14.01 -14.69
N VAL A 217 5.72 13.70 -13.54
CA VAL A 217 6.17 14.72 -12.57
C VAL A 217 7.27 15.60 -13.15
N SER A 218 8.18 15.05 -13.95
CA SER A 218 9.25 15.82 -14.61
C SER A 218 8.74 16.88 -15.60
N LEU A 219 7.53 16.70 -16.13
CA LEU A 219 6.92 17.62 -17.09
C LEU A 219 6.24 18.81 -16.42
N LEU A 220 5.92 18.70 -15.13
CA LEU A 220 5.21 19.72 -14.38
C LEU A 220 6.08 20.98 -14.15
N PRO A 221 5.47 22.16 -13.99
CA PRO A 221 6.21 23.39 -13.75
C PRO A 221 6.98 23.40 -12.42
N ASN A 222 6.47 22.68 -11.41
CA ASN A 222 7.03 22.51 -10.06
C ASN A 222 7.77 21.18 -9.87
N ALA A 223 8.34 20.63 -10.95
CA ALA A 223 8.98 19.30 -10.93
C ALA A 223 10.04 19.11 -9.83
N THR A 224 10.82 20.14 -9.49
CA THR A 224 11.90 20.06 -8.50
C THR A 224 11.40 19.73 -7.09
N GLU A 225 10.30 20.35 -6.66
CA GLU A 225 9.73 20.11 -5.32
C GLU A 225 9.04 18.73 -5.23
N LEU A 226 8.52 18.26 -6.36
CA LEU A 226 7.74 17.03 -6.44
C LEU A 226 8.60 15.78 -6.61
N GLN A 227 9.82 15.93 -7.15
CA GLN A 227 10.75 14.82 -7.29
C GLN A 227 11.11 14.21 -5.93
N ASP A 228 11.24 15.03 -4.89
CA ASP A 228 11.55 14.56 -3.53
C ASP A 228 10.39 13.78 -2.89
N MET A 229 9.15 13.98 -3.38
CA MET A 229 7.96 13.25 -2.93
C MET A 229 7.76 11.91 -3.67
N LEU A 230 8.56 11.62 -4.69
CA LEU A 230 8.45 10.37 -5.43
C LEU A 230 8.90 9.19 -4.54
N PRO A 231 8.14 8.09 -4.52
CA PRO A 231 8.59 6.88 -3.86
C PRO A 231 9.87 6.38 -4.53
N SER A 232 10.94 6.20 -3.77
CA SER A 232 12.23 5.73 -4.30
C SER A 232 12.05 4.37 -4.98
N SER A 233 12.26 4.34 -6.29
CA SER A 233 12.19 3.13 -7.13
C SER A 233 13.50 2.34 -7.14
N ASP A 234 14.59 2.93 -6.63
CA ASP A 234 15.89 2.30 -6.57
C ASP A 234 15.93 1.17 -5.54
N GLY A 235 16.07 -0.06 -6.05
CA GLY A 235 16.60 -1.14 -5.24
C GLY A 235 17.95 -0.71 -4.67
N PHE A 236 18.08 -0.79 -3.35
CA PHE A 236 19.31 -0.40 -2.64
C PHE A 236 20.54 -1.00 -3.34
N SER A 237 21.47 -0.12 -3.73
CA SER A 237 22.74 -0.49 -4.35
C SER A 237 23.48 -1.51 -3.48
N ALA A 238 23.81 -2.66 -4.05
CA ALA A 238 24.43 -3.83 -3.42
C ALA A 238 25.88 -3.62 -2.89
N LYS A 239 26.28 -2.38 -2.59
CA LYS A 239 27.65 -2.01 -2.18
C LYS A 239 27.82 -1.75 -0.67
N LEU A 240 26.75 -1.84 0.12
CA LEU A 240 26.87 -1.87 1.59
C LEU A 240 27.02 -3.32 2.03
N THR A 241 27.91 -3.59 2.99
CA THR A 241 27.94 -4.87 3.73
C THR A 241 26.57 -5.10 4.36
N GLU A 242 25.71 -5.77 3.60
CA GLU A 242 24.28 -5.77 3.83
C GLU A 242 23.96 -6.67 5.01
N ILE A 243 23.43 -6.07 6.08
CA ILE A 243 22.85 -6.82 7.19
C ILE A 243 21.61 -7.52 6.66
N LYS A 244 21.70 -8.84 6.46
CA LYS A 244 20.62 -9.66 5.93
C LYS A 244 19.66 -10.03 7.05
N TYR A 245 18.49 -9.40 7.03
CA TYR A 245 17.41 -9.78 7.94
C TYR A 245 16.74 -11.08 7.47
N PRO A 246 16.34 -11.97 8.41
CA PRO A 246 15.55 -13.14 8.07
C PRO A 246 14.27 -12.79 7.31
N GLU A 247 13.92 -13.60 6.32
CA GLU A 247 12.66 -13.46 5.60
C GLU A 247 11.47 -13.76 6.52
N TYR A 248 10.36 -13.05 6.30
CA TYR A 248 9.14 -13.31 7.05
C TYR A 248 8.50 -14.63 6.60
N TYR A 249 7.82 -15.29 7.54
CA TYR A 249 7.03 -16.47 7.22
C TYR A 249 5.83 -16.09 6.34
N THR A 250 5.44 -17.04 5.47
CA THR A 250 4.25 -16.87 4.63
C THR A 250 3.00 -16.69 5.48
N THR A 251 2.01 -15.96 4.95
CA THR A 251 0.74 -15.71 5.64
C THR A 251 0.04 -17.00 6.06
N ALA A 252 0.11 -18.05 5.24
CA ALA A 252 -0.43 -19.37 5.56
C ALA A 252 0.29 -20.00 6.78
N ARG A 253 1.62 -19.91 6.85
CA ARG A 253 2.42 -20.40 7.98
C ARG A 253 2.16 -19.60 9.26
N LEU A 254 2.06 -18.27 9.16
CA LEU A 254 1.72 -17.41 10.30
C LEU A 254 0.34 -17.76 10.88
N MET A 255 -0.69 -17.84 10.03
CA MET A 255 -2.06 -18.14 10.46
C MET A 255 -2.20 -19.56 11.01
N GLY A 256 -1.55 -20.55 10.38
CA GLY A 256 -1.49 -21.92 10.88
C GLY A 256 -0.77 -22.01 12.22
N GLY A 257 0.35 -21.29 12.36
CA GLY A 257 1.15 -21.27 13.58
C GLY A 257 0.42 -20.64 14.77
N ILE A 258 -0.31 -19.54 14.54
CA ILE A 258 -1.16 -18.88 15.56
C ILE A 258 -2.31 -19.81 15.97
N LYS A 259 -3.01 -20.41 15.00
CA LYS A 259 -4.13 -21.33 15.28
C LYS A 259 -3.67 -22.57 16.04
N ASN A 260 -2.48 -23.07 15.72
CA ASN A 260 -1.87 -24.19 16.40
C ASN A 260 -1.16 -23.78 17.71
N GLY A 261 -1.12 -22.50 18.10
CA GLY A 261 -0.45 -22.06 19.32
C GLY A 261 1.07 -22.32 19.33
N SER A 262 1.70 -22.39 18.16
CA SER A 262 3.17 -22.45 18.01
C SER A 262 3.79 -21.07 17.80
N LEU A 263 2.97 -20.10 17.37
CA LEU A 263 3.32 -18.69 17.20
C LEU A 263 2.34 -17.84 17.99
N TYR A 264 2.81 -16.68 18.44
CA TYR A 264 2.05 -15.74 19.24
C TYR A 264 1.95 -14.40 18.54
N GLN A 265 0.83 -13.70 18.69
CA GLN A 265 0.67 -12.36 18.16
C GLN A 265 0.57 -11.34 19.30
N GLY A 266 1.12 -10.15 19.08
CA GLY A 266 1.11 -9.07 20.06
C GLY A 266 1.56 -7.75 19.45
N ASN A 267 1.45 -6.67 20.22
CA ASN A 267 2.00 -5.37 19.85
C ASN A 267 3.41 -5.24 20.42
N ILE A 268 4.38 -4.85 19.59
CA ILE A 268 5.75 -4.61 20.01
C ILE A 268 5.91 -3.18 20.54
N SER A 269 6.59 -3.05 21.67
CA SER A 269 7.04 -1.80 22.26
C SER A 269 8.56 -1.81 22.26
N VAL A 270 9.17 -1.01 21.39
CA VAL A 270 10.64 -0.84 21.35
C VAL A 270 11.05 0.15 22.44
N SER A 271 12.12 -0.14 23.16
CA SER A 271 12.61 0.73 24.23
C SER A 271 13.16 2.03 23.65
N SER A 272 12.80 3.16 24.27
CA SER A 272 13.37 4.47 23.90
C SER A 272 14.83 4.62 24.31
N TYR A 273 15.31 3.78 25.24
CA TYR A 273 16.68 3.82 25.76
C TYR A 273 17.60 2.77 25.13
N ASN A 274 17.04 1.79 24.42
CA ASN A 274 17.80 0.76 23.74
C ASN A 274 17.02 0.26 22.52
N PHE A 275 17.42 0.71 21.32
CA PHE A 275 16.75 0.32 20.07
C PHE A 275 16.96 -1.15 19.68
N LEU A 276 17.89 -1.85 20.33
CA LEU A 276 18.10 -3.30 20.18
C LEU A 276 17.23 -4.12 21.13
N GLU A 277 16.44 -3.47 21.98
CA GLU A 277 15.54 -4.10 22.93
C GLU A 277 14.08 -3.72 22.64
N GLY A 278 13.24 -4.75 22.51
CA GLY A 278 11.80 -4.61 22.40
C GLY A 278 11.07 -5.58 23.34
N SER A 279 9.85 -5.23 23.69
CA SER A 279 8.95 -6.09 24.46
C SER A 279 7.64 -6.28 23.71
N VAL A 280 7.11 -7.51 23.71
CA VAL A 280 5.85 -7.84 23.03
C VAL A 280 4.83 -8.30 24.05
N ASN A 281 3.70 -7.59 24.08
CA ASN A 281 2.56 -7.97 24.91
C ASN A 281 1.79 -9.11 24.24
N VAL A 282 1.98 -10.32 24.77
CA VAL A 282 1.31 -11.54 24.30
C VAL A 282 0.21 -11.92 25.29
N SER A 283 -1.03 -12.07 24.83
CA SER A 283 -2.18 -12.34 25.72
C SER A 283 -2.08 -13.66 26.50
N SER A 284 -1.30 -14.62 26.01
CA SER A 284 -1.10 -15.91 26.69
C SER A 284 0.02 -15.88 27.74
N LEU A 285 0.80 -14.81 27.84
CA LEU A 285 1.90 -14.66 28.80
C LEU A 285 1.54 -13.60 29.85
N PRO A 286 1.81 -13.83 31.15
CA PRO A 286 1.52 -12.86 32.20
C PRO A 286 2.46 -11.65 32.16
N LYS A 287 3.71 -11.81 31.69
CA LYS A 287 4.66 -10.71 31.50
C LYS A 287 5.02 -10.55 30.01
N PRO A 288 5.37 -9.33 29.55
CA PRO A 288 5.78 -9.09 28.18
C PRO A 288 6.95 -9.99 27.76
N LEU A 289 6.95 -10.45 26.50
CA LEU A 289 8.03 -11.26 25.94
C LEU A 289 9.17 -10.35 25.48
N LEU A 290 10.39 -10.62 25.94
CA LEU A 290 11.56 -9.82 25.61
C LEU A 290 12.11 -10.20 24.23
N ILE A 291 12.48 -9.20 23.41
CA ILE A 291 13.10 -9.37 22.09
C ILE A 291 14.39 -8.58 22.09
N LEU A 292 15.51 -9.29 21.93
CA LEU A 292 16.84 -8.70 21.98
C LEU A 292 17.57 -8.91 20.66
N GLY A 293 18.20 -7.85 20.18
CA GLY A 293 19.02 -7.86 18.99
C GLY A 293 18.27 -7.47 17.74
N ARG A 294 19.02 -6.88 16.82
CA ARG A 294 18.53 -6.37 15.54
C ARG A 294 17.86 -7.44 14.68
N GLU A 295 18.42 -8.65 14.66
CA GLU A 295 17.89 -9.78 13.89
C GLU A 295 16.56 -10.27 14.43
N ASN A 296 16.44 -10.39 15.76
CA ASN A 296 15.22 -10.86 16.42
C ASN A 296 14.10 -9.82 16.39
N LEU A 297 14.43 -8.52 16.39
CA LEU A 297 13.45 -7.45 16.13
C LEU A 297 12.93 -7.48 14.69
N ASN A 298 13.73 -8.00 13.75
CA ASN A 298 13.37 -8.24 12.35
C ASN A 298 12.57 -7.10 11.70
N ARG A 299 13.21 -5.94 11.54
CA ARG A 299 12.63 -4.73 10.89
C ARG A 299 11.27 -4.29 11.47
N ALA A 300 10.94 -4.65 12.71
CA ALA A 300 9.74 -4.19 13.39
C ALA A 300 9.89 -2.72 13.83
N PHE A 301 8.78 -1.97 13.75
CA PHE A 301 8.68 -0.62 14.26
C PHE A 301 7.93 -0.59 15.58
N ASN A 302 8.17 0.44 16.38
CA ASN A 302 7.43 0.64 17.63
C ASN A 302 5.92 0.73 17.37
N GLY A 303 5.14 -0.07 18.11
CA GLY A 303 3.69 -0.16 17.96
C GLY A 303 3.19 -1.10 16.86
N ASP A 304 4.09 -1.74 16.10
CA ASP A 304 3.69 -2.75 15.10
C ASP A 304 2.94 -3.92 15.75
N SER A 305 1.96 -4.48 15.04
CA SER A 305 1.37 -5.76 15.42
C SER A 305 2.17 -6.88 14.77
N VAL A 306 2.88 -7.64 15.60
CA VAL A 306 3.88 -8.62 15.19
C VAL A 306 3.46 -10.04 15.57
N VAL A 307 3.98 -11.01 14.81
CA VAL A 307 3.95 -12.43 15.16
C VAL A 307 5.33 -12.83 15.65
N VAL A 308 5.38 -13.41 16.83
CA VAL A 308 6.60 -13.81 17.50
C VAL A 308 6.66 -15.32 17.72
N GLN A 309 7.88 -15.83 17.65
CA GLN A 309 8.24 -17.18 18.03
C GLN A 309 9.06 -17.11 19.33
N ILE A 310 8.67 -17.89 20.34
CA ILE A 310 9.45 -18.01 21.59
C ILE A 310 10.70 -18.84 21.30
N LEU A 311 11.85 -18.35 21.75
CA LEU A 311 13.14 -19.02 21.57
C LEU A 311 13.32 -20.16 22.58
N PRO A 312 14.22 -21.12 22.30
CA PRO A 312 14.55 -22.19 23.23
C PRO A 312 15.11 -21.63 24.55
N LYS A 313 14.97 -22.41 25.64
CA LYS A 313 15.44 -22.02 26.98
C LYS A 313 16.92 -21.63 27.02
N SER A 314 17.75 -22.20 26.15
CA SER A 314 19.18 -21.87 26.04
C SER A 314 19.44 -20.43 25.61
N GLN A 315 18.49 -19.82 24.88
CA GLN A 315 18.60 -18.46 24.34
C GLN A 315 17.83 -17.44 25.19
N TRP A 316 17.27 -17.85 26.33
CA TRP A 316 16.63 -16.93 27.25
C TRP A 316 17.70 -16.06 27.92
N LYS A 317 17.48 -14.76 27.91
CA LYS A 317 18.45 -13.76 28.38
C LYS A 317 17.84 -12.94 29.51
N LYS A 318 18.68 -12.11 30.14
CA LYS A 318 18.24 -11.14 31.14
C LYS A 318 17.92 -9.81 30.45
N PRO A 319 17.02 -8.99 31.01
CA PRO A 319 16.83 -7.61 30.56
C PRO A 319 18.16 -6.85 30.58
N SER A 320 18.42 -6.02 29.57
CA SER A 320 19.65 -5.23 29.54
C SER A 320 19.51 -4.00 30.45
N THR A 321 20.61 -3.61 31.10
CA THR A 321 20.69 -2.35 31.86
C THR A 321 21.45 -1.27 31.08
N GLU A 322 21.85 -1.58 29.84
CA GLU A 322 22.67 -0.69 29.01
C GLU A 322 21.78 0.26 28.21
N ILE A 323 22.09 1.55 28.29
CA ILE A 323 21.47 2.60 27.49
C ILE A 323 22.28 2.70 26.20
N VAL A 324 21.60 2.57 25.07
CA VAL A 324 22.19 2.47 23.75
C VAL A 324 21.48 3.44 22.81
N ASP A 325 22.16 4.54 22.47
CA ASP A 325 21.66 5.56 21.54
C ASP A 325 22.21 5.37 20.12
N GLU A 326 21.37 5.64 19.12
CA GLU A 326 21.70 5.48 17.69
C GLU A 326 22.96 6.25 17.24
N GLU A 327 23.26 7.39 17.89
CA GLU A 327 24.43 8.21 17.59
C GLU A 327 25.77 7.56 18.02
N THR A 328 25.73 6.66 19.01
CA THR A 328 26.94 6.01 19.55
C THR A 328 27.34 4.73 18.81
N ILE A 329 26.39 4.01 18.21
CA ILE A 329 26.65 2.74 17.52
C ILE A 329 27.11 2.91 16.07
N ASN A 330 26.74 4.01 15.39
CA ASN A 330 27.07 4.23 13.98
C ASN A 330 28.59 4.42 13.70
N LYS A 331 29.46 4.33 14.71
CA LYS A 331 30.92 4.45 14.55
C LYS A 331 31.68 3.12 14.46
N ASN A 332 31.11 1.98 14.87
CA ASN A 332 31.81 0.70 14.78
C ASN A 332 30.85 -0.44 14.48
N ALA A 333 31.09 -1.10 13.35
CA ALA A 333 30.43 -2.35 12.98
C ALA A 333 30.85 -3.52 13.89
N VAL A 334 30.06 -4.58 13.79
CA VAL A 334 30.27 -5.98 14.19
C VAL A 334 29.65 -6.41 15.53
N GLY A 335 28.76 -7.39 15.40
CA GLY A 335 28.24 -8.26 16.45
C GLY A 335 27.56 -9.45 15.77
N ASP A 336 28.37 -10.28 15.11
CA ASP A 336 28.00 -11.54 14.46
C ASP A 336 27.90 -12.63 15.53
N ASP A 337 26.68 -12.96 15.95
CA ASP A 337 26.40 -14.19 16.70
C ASP A 337 25.67 -15.15 15.74
N ASN A 338 26.45 -15.96 15.03
CA ASN A 338 25.96 -17.12 14.29
C ASN A 338 25.40 -18.15 15.29
N GLU A 339 24.10 -18.06 15.60
CA GLU A 339 23.37 -19.12 16.29
C GLU A 339 22.65 -20.01 15.25
N ASP A 340 23.12 -21.26 15.11
CA ASP A 340 22.48 -22.28 14.28
C ASP A 340 20.98 -22.40 14.59
N GLU A 341 20.11 -22.26 13.56
CA GLU A 341 18.67 -22.49 13.71
C GLU A 341 18.39 -23.96 14.04
N VAL A 342 18.23 -24.29 15.32
CA VAL A 342 17.74 -25.60 15.73
C VAL A 342 16.28 -25.74 15.28
N VAL A 343 16.02 -26.64 14.32
CA VAL A 343 14.68 -26.92 13.80
C VAL A 343 13.90 -27.74 14.84
N ILE A 344 13.16 -27.03 15.70
CA ILE A 344 12.33 -27.60 16.77
C ILE A 344 10.90 -27.84 16.26
N SER A 345 10.29 -28.96 16.66
CA SER A 345 8.94 -29.39 16.27
C SER A 345 7.84 -28.48 16.84
N ASP A 346 6.68 -28.41 16.18
CA ASP A 346 5.54 -27.60 16.62
C ASP A 346 4.97 -28.03 17.99
N GLU A 347 5.14 -29.30 18.36
CA GLU A 347 4.78 -29.82 19.68
C GLU A 347 5.71 -29.28 20.78
N GLU A 348 7.00 -29.25 20.52
CA GLU A 348 8.02 -28.72 21.42
C GLU A 348 7.88 -27.20 21.61
N ARG A 349 7.44 -26.46 20.58
CA ARG A 349 7.15 -25.02 20.66
C ARG A 349 6.02 -24.70 21.65
N ARG A 350 4.98 -25.54 21.70
CA ARG A 350 3.89 -25.38 22.66
C ARG A 350 4.36 -25.60 24.09
N LEU A 351 5.22 -26.59 24.31
CA LEU A 351 5.79 -26.89 25.62
C LEU A 351 6.68 -25.73 26.12
N LEU A 352 7.47 -25.11 25.23
CA LEU A 352 8.26 -23.91 25.57
C LEU A 352 7.38 -22.76 26.04
N ALA A 353 6.23 -22.54 25.40
CA ALA A 353 5.32 -21.48 25.79
C ALA A 353 4.61 -21.75 27.13
N GLN A 354 4.17 -22.99 27.37
CA GLN A 354 3.57 -23.37 28.65
C GLN A 354 4.57 -23.17 29.80
N GLU A 355 5.83 -23.47 29.57
CA GLU A 355 6.87 -23.23 30.55
C GLU A 355 7.20 -21.74 30.72
N ALA A 356 7.20 -20.95 29.64
CA ALA A 356 7.38 -19.50 29.72
C ALA A 356 6.32 -18.87 30.65
N ILE A 357 5.06 -19.32 30.55
CA ILE A 357 3.98 -18.91 31.47
C ILE A 357 4.32 -19.28 32.92
N ARG A 358 4.82 -20.51 33.13
CA ARG A 358 5.16 -21.03 34.46
C ARG A 358 6.31 -20.28 35.13
N VAL A 359 7.33 -19.91 34.37
CA VAL A 359 8.50 -19.15 34.85
C VAL A 359 8.13 -17.72 35.21
N GLN A 360 7.23 -17.10 34.43
CA GLN A 360 6.78 -15.73 34.69
C GLN A 360 5.74 -15.63 35.83
N GLY A 361 5.02 -16.71 36.15
CA GLY A 361 3.97 -16.74 37.17
C GLY A 361 4.42 -16.96 38.63
N GLY A 362 5.73 -16.99 38.92
CA GLY A 362 6.24 -17.16 40.28
C GLY A 362 6.82 -15.89 40.88
N ASP A 363 6.36 -15.51 42.08
CA ASP A 363 6.77 -14.31 42.85
C ASP A 363 8.18 -14.42 43.44
N VAL A 364 9.23 -14.16 42.65
CA VAL A 364 10.62 -14.02 43.15
C VAL A 364 11.36 -12.89 42.41
N GLU A 365 12.19 -12.14 43.17
CA GLU A 365 12.97 -10.94 42.83
C GLU A 365 13.37 -10.75 41.34
N GLU A 366 13.01 -9.57 40.80
CA GLU A 366 12.83 -9.32 39.36
C GLU A 366 14.12 -9.10 38.55
N GLU A 367 15.26 -8.82 39.19
CA GLU A 367 16.47 -8.35 38.46
C GLU A 367 17.46 -9.45 38.05
N LYS A 368 17.32 -10.69 38.56
CA LYS A 368 18.31 -11.77 38.32
C LYS A 368 17.79 -12.96 37.53
N ARG A 369 16.50 -13.02 37.22
CA ARG A 369 15.90 -14.17 36.56
C ARG A 369 16.03 -14.07 35.05
N ILE A 370 16.49 -15.16 34.43
CA ILE A 370 16.46 -15.35 32.99
C ILE A 370 15.00 -15.31 32.54
N VAL A 371 14.66 -14.39 31.63
CA VAL A 371 13.30 -14.21 31.12
C VAL A 371 13.15 -14.85 29.75
N PRO A 372 11.96 -15.36 29.39
CA PRO A 372 11.71 -15.86 28.06
C PRO A 372 11.97 -14.80 27.00
N THR A 373 12.74 -15.16 25.98
CA THR A 373 13.04 -14.32 24.83
C THR A 373 12.32 -14.83 23.58
N GLY A 374 12.08 -13.94 22.63
CA GLY A 374 11.44 -14.25 21.36
C GLY A 374 12.08 -13.55 20.18
N ARG A 375 11.65 -13.96 18.99
CA ARG A 375 11.99 -13.31 17.72
C ARG A 375 10.74 -13.03 16.89
N VAL A 376 10.76 -11.92 16.15
CA VAL A 376 9.72 -11.53 15.21
C VAL A 376 9.87 -12.32 13.91
N VAL A 377 8.83 -13.09 13.56
CA VAL A 377 8.80 -13.94 12.35
C VAL A 377 7.86 -13.41 11.27
N GLY A 378 7.09 -12.35 11.58
CA GLY A 378 6.21 -11.69 10.63
C GLY A 378 5.51 -10.48 11.24
N ILE A 379 5.02 -9.59 10.39
CA ILE A 379 4.34 -8.36 10.79
C ILE A 379 2.93 -8.38 10.20
N LEU A 380 1.92 -8.38 11.07
CA LEU A 380 0.51 -8.43 10.67
C LEU A 380 0.00 -7.03 10.27
N LYS A 381 0.43 -6.01 11.01
CA LYS A 381 0.02 -4.62 10.78
C LYS A 381 1.16 -3.67 11.13
N ARG A 382 1.51 -2.81 10.18
CA ARG A 382 2.48 -1.71 10.36
C ARG A 382 1.83 -0.52 11.07
N SER A 383 2.61 0.18 11.90
CA SER A 383 2.27 1.43 12.59
C SER A 383 2.90 2.66 11.92
N TRP A 384 3.29 2.56 10.64
CA TRP A 384 3.89 3.65 9.88
C TRP A 384 2.98 4.87 9.82
N ARG A 385 3.60 6.04 10.00
CA ARG A 385 2.98 7.37 9.95
C ARG A 385 4.03 8.38 9.48
N LEU A 386 3.61 9.62 9.28
CA LEU A 386 4.57 10.71 9.07
C LEU A 386 5.39 10.90 10.36
N TYR A 387 6.71 10.78 10.23
CA TYR A 387 7.66 11.02 11.31
C TYR A 387 8.34 12.36 11.07
N VAL A 388 8.55 13.11 12.15
CA VAL A 388 9.35 14.34 12.14
C VAL A 388 10.80 13.93 12.36
N GLY A 389 11.73 14.50 11.60
CA GLY A 389 13.16 14.22 11.71
C GLY A 389 14.01 15.38 11.21
N GLN A 390 15.31 15.28 11.46
CA GLN A 390 16.34 16.17 10.92
C GLN A 390 17.34 15.35 10.11
N LEU A 391 17.91 15.94 9.07
CA LEU A 391 18.97 15.28 8.29
C LEU A 391 20.25 15.22 9.12
N ALA A 392 20.82 14.03 9.26
CA ALA A 392 22.08 13.86 9.96
C ALA A 392 23.23 14.48 9.13
N PRO A 393 24.01 15.43 9.68
CA PRO A 393 25.03 16.16 8.93
C PRO A 393 26.10 15.25 8.30
N ASN A 394 26.38 14.12 8.94
CA ASN A 394 27.33 13.11 8.49
C ASN A 394 26.86 12.28 7.28
N SER A 395 25.58 12.35 6.94
CA SER A 395 24.96 11.55 5.87
C SER A 395 24.78 12.33 4.57
N VAL A 396 25.13 13.62 4.56
CA VAL A 396 24.92 14.54 3.44
C VAL A 396 26.26 15.04 2.92
N ASN A 397 26.47 15.02 1.59
CA ASN A 397 27.66 15.61 0.98
C ASN A 397 27.47 17.14 0.88
N PRO A 398 28.22 17.97 1.63
CA PRO A 398 28.01 19.42 1.69
C PRO A 398 28.18 20.14 0.34
N ASN A 399 28.78 19.48 -0.66
CA ASN A 399 28.97 20.01 -2.00
C ASN A 399 27.77 19.79 -2.95
N GLN A 400 26.79 18.97 -2.57
CA GLN A 400 25.59 18.67 -3.38
C GLN A 400 24.30 19.32 -2.84
N VAL A 401 24.41 20.09 -1.76
CA VAL A 401 23.27 20.67 -1.05
C VAL A 401 23.03 22.11 -1.55
N GLY A 402 21.79 22.40 -1.97
CA GLY A 402 21.36 23.76 -2.34
C GLY A 402 21.56 24.77 -1.19
N GLU A 403 21.77 26.05 -1.52
CA GLU A 403 22.12 27.09 -0.54
C GLU A 403 21.13 27.22 0.64
N GLU A 404 19.86 26.88 0.44
CA GLU A 404 18.83 26.95 1.49
C GLU A 404 19.02 25.91 2.60
N LEU A 405 19.50 24.71 2.27
CA LEU A 405 19.77 23.63 3.24
C LEU A 405 21.12 23.82 3.97
N LYS A 406 22.05 24.60 3.42
CA LYS A 406 23.29 24.98 4.12
C LYS A 406 23.02 25.77 5.40
N ASN A 407 21.97 26.59 5.42
CA ASN A 407 21.60 27.37 6.61
C ASN A 407 21.06 26.50 7.75
N TRP A 408 20.54 25.30 7.47
CA TRP A 408 20.10 24.35 8.48
C TRP A 408 21.24 23.51 9.08
N LEU A 409 22.37 23.41 8.37
CA LEU A 409 23.55 22.65 8.79
C LEU A 409 24.54 23.45 9.66
N VAL A 410 24.40 24.78 9.75
CA VAL A 410 25.41 25.68 10.35
C VAL A 410 24.98 26.28 11.71
N ARG A 411 23.94 25.75 12.34
CA ARG A 411 23.60 26.13 13.73
C ARG A 411 23.99 25.03 14.71
N GLU A 412 25.27 24.97 15.03
CA GLU A 412 25.75 24.59 16.36
C GLU A 412 25.84 25.83 17.25
#